data_AF-A0A376LEG3-F1
#
_entry.id   AF-A0A376LEG3-F1
#
_cell.length_a   1.000
_cell.length_b   1.000
_cell.length_c   1.000
_cell.angle_alpha   90.00
_cell.angle_beta   90.00
_cell.angle_gamma   90.00
#
_symmetry.space_group_name_H-M   'P 1'
#
loop_
_entity.id
_entity.type
_entity.pdbx_description
1 polymer ?
#
loop_
_entity_poly.entity_id
_entity_poly.type
_entity_poly.pdbx_seq_one_letter_code
_entity_poly.pdbx_strand_id
1 'polypeptide(L)'
;MNNVSDSGAVVAQETDIPALRQLASAAFAQSRFRAPWYAPDASGRFYAQWIENAVRGTFDHQCLILRAASGDIRGYVSLRELNATDARIGLLAGRGAGAELMQTALNWAYARGKTTLRWRPRWATPPRLNDTYKVVRM
;
A
#
# COMPACT_ATOMS: atom_id res chain seq x y z
N MET A 1 4.08 -16.08 22.96
CA MET A 1 2.90 -16.03 22.07
C MET A 1 2.81 -14.63 21.49
N ASN A 2 3.31 -14.40 20.27
CA ASN A 2 3.18 -13.08 19.63
C ASN A 2 1.83 -13.05 18.92
N ASN A 3 0.86 -12.38 19.53
CA ASN A 3 -0.47 -12.19 18.97
C ASN A 3 -0.32 -11.30 17.72
N VAL A 4 -0.41 -11.89 16.53
CA VAL A 4 -0.24 -11.24 15.21
C VAL A 4 -1.46 -10.36 14.84
N SER A 5 -2.26 -9.96 15.83
CA SER A 5 -3.63 -9.48 15.63
C SER A 5 -3.77 -7.97 15.50
N ASP A 6 -2.75 -7.18 15.86
CA ASP A 6 -2.83 -5.74 15.68
C ASP A 6 -1.50 -5.22 15.14
N SER A 7 -1.45 -4.99 13.84
CA SER A 7 -0.28 -4.38 13.21
C SER A 7 -0.06 -2.94 13.70
N GLY A 8 -0.97 -2.38 14.50
CA GLY A 8 -0.94 -0.98 14.95
C GLY A 8 -1.20 0.00 13.80
N ALA A 9 -1.71 -0.50 12.68
CA ALA A 9 -1.97 0.29 11.49
C ALA A 9 -3.32 0.99 11.62
N VAL A 10 -3.33 2.29 11.36
CA VAL A 10 -4.54 3.11 11.40
C VAL A 10 -4.96 3.52 9.99
N VAL A 11 -6.25 3.77 9.79
CA VAL A 11 -6.74 4.34 8.54
C VAL A 11 -6.21 5.77 8.41
N ALA A 12 -5.53 6.05 7.30
CA ALA A 12 -5.03 7.38 6.98
C ALA A 12 -6.18 8.39 6.92
N GLN A 13 -5.95 9.58 7.47
CA GLN A 13 -6.91 10.68 7.45
C GLN A 13 -6.50 11.75 6.44
N GLU A 14 -7.39 12.67 6.11
CA GLU A 14 -7.06 13.76 5.17
C GLU A 14 -5.86 14.61 5.64
N THR A 15 -5.66 14.72 6.96
CA THR A 15 -4.50 15.38 7.56
C THR A 15 -3.16 14.70 7.24
N ASP A 16 -3.18 13.42 6.88
CA ASP A 16 -1.99 12.65 6.50
C ASP A 16 -1.62 12.81 5.02
N ILE A 17 -2.50 13.38 4.20
CA ILE A 17 -2.30 13.53 2.74
C ILE A 17 -0.99 14.26 2.43
N PRO A 18 -0.63 15.40 3.05
CA PRO A 18 0.60 16.11 2.69
C PRO A 18 1.85 15.25 2.91
N ALA A 19 1.93 14.55 4.04
CA ALA A 19 3.06 13.68 4.37
C ALA A 19 3.11 12.45 3.44
N LEU A 20 1.96 11.80 3.20
CA LEU A 20 1.87 10.63 2.32
C LEU A 20 2.24 10.97 0.87
N ARG A 21 1.84 12.14 0.36
CA ARG A 21 2.20 12.60 -0.99
C ARG A 21 3.71 12.74 -1.15
N GLN A 22 4.39 13.30 -0.16
CA GLN A 22 5.86 13.44 -0.18
C GLN A 22 6.55 12.07 -0.15
N LEU A 23 6.13 11.19 0.78
CA LEU A 23 6.69 9.84 0.88
C LEU A 23 6.49 9.02 -0.40
N ALA A 24 5.29 9.08 -1.00
CA ALA A 24 4.99 8.38 -2.23
C ALA A 24 5.75 8.91 -3.44
N SER A 25 5.88 10.23 -3.56
CA SER A 25 6.67 10.85 -4.62
C SER A 25 8.14 10.40 -4.57
N ALA A 26 8.73 10.39 -3.36
CA ALA A 26 10.12 9.97 -3.17
C ALA A 26 10.31 8.46 -3.37
N ALA A 27 9.46 7.62 -2.77
CA ALA A 27 9.59 6.16 -2.82
C ALA A 27 9.46 5.59 -4.24
N PHE A 28 8.65 6.24 -5.08
CA PHE A 28 8.34 5.75 -6.43
C PHE A 28 8.95 6.60 -7.56
N ALA A 29 9.90 7.50 -7.27
CA ALA A 29 10.57 8.34 -8.28
C ALA A 29 11.14 7.55 -9.47
N GLN A 30 11.75 6.39 -9.21
CA GLN A 30 12.33 5.50 -10.24
C GLN A 30 11.32 4.53 -10.87
N SER A 31 10.07 4.93 -11.03
CA SER A 31 9.05 4.11 -11.68
C SER A 31 9.20 4.10 -13.21
N ARG A 32 8.31 3.38 -13.89
CA ARG A 32 8.18 3.40 -15.36
C ARG A 32 7.89 4.79 -15.93
N PHE A 33 7.41 5.72 -15.10
CA PHE A 33 7.13 7.11 -15.45
C PHE A 33 8.34 8.03 -15.23
N ARG A 34 9.56 7.53 -15.47
CA ARG A 34 10.82 8.25 -15.27
C ARG A 34 11.34 8.87 -16.57
N ALA A 35 12.23 9.86 -16.42
CA ALA A 35 13.02 10.40 -17.51
C ALA A 35 13.90 9.30 -18.19
N PRO A 36 14.14 9.38 -19.51
CA PRO A 36 13.79 10.49 -20.43
C PRO A 36 12.38 10.43 -21.02
N TRP A 37 11.59 9.40 -20.69
CA TRP A 37 10.29 9.15 -21.34
C TRP A 37 9.16 10.06 -20.84
N TYR A 38 9.30 10.61 -19.63
CA TYR A 38 8.37 11.54 -19.00
C TYR A 38 9.15 12.66 -18.31
N ALA A 39 8.45 13.76 -17.99
CA ALA A 39 9.02 14.87 -17.22
C ALA A 39 9.58 14.37 -15.87
N PRO A 40 10.69 14.95 -15.37
CA PRO A 40 11.34 14.49 -14.13
C PRO A 40 10.41 14.45 -12.90
N ASP A 41 9.38 15.29 -12.86
CA ASP A 41 8.38 15.40 -11.79
C ASP A 41 7.13 14.51 -12.02
N ALA A 42 6.95 13.95 -13.22
CA ALA A 42 5.74 13.23 -13.60
C ALA A 42 5.50 11.98 -12.74
N SER A 43 6.56 11.21 -12.46
CA SER A 43 6.46 10.05 -11.57
C SER A 43 5.99 10.48 -10.18
N GLY A 44 6.62 11.50 -9.60
CA GLY A 44 6.30 12.00 -8.27
C GLY A 44 4.85 12.46 -8.15
N ARG A 45 4.39 13.26 -9.12
CA ARG A 45 3.01 13.76 -9.20
C ARG A 45 1.99 12.62 -9.32
N PHE A 46 2.28 11.60 -10.14
CA PHE A 46 1.39 10.45 -10.32
C PHE A 46 1.20 9.65 -9.02
N TYR A 47 2.28 9.32 -8.32
CA TYR A 47 2.20 8.55 -7.07
C TYR A 47 1.65 9.37 -5.89
N ALA A 48 1.92 10.67 -5.86
CA ALA A 48 1.30 11.57 -4.90
C ALA A 48 -0.22 11.64 -5.09
N GLN A 49 -0.70 11.76 -6.34
CA GLN A 49 -2.14 11.75 -6.60
C GLN A 49 -2.78 10.39 -6.29
N TRP A 50 -2.08 9.29 -6.59
CA TRP A 50 -2.57 7.95 -6.28
C TRP A 50 -2.82 7.78 -4.78
N ILE A 51 -1.85 8.12 -3.94
CA ILE A 51 -2.00 7.93 -2.50
C ILE A 51 -3.07 8.85 -1.92
N GLU A 52 -3.19 10.09 -2.42
CA GLU A 52 -4.26 11.00 -2.02
C GLU A 52 -5.64 10.42 -2.34
N ASN A 53 -5.85 9.90 -3.55
CA ASN A 53 -7.11 9.27 -3.92
C ASN A 53 -7.42 8.04 -3.03
N ALA A 54 -6.37 7.33 -2.59
CA ALA A 54 -6.52 6.20 -1.68
C ALA A 54 -6.87 6.60 -0.24
N VAL A 55 -6.50 7.80 0.19
CA VAL A 55 -6.93 8.36 1.48
C VAL A 55 -8.36 8.87 1.40
N ARG A 56 -8.71 9.56 0.30
CA ARG A 56 -10.05 10.13 0.10
C ARG A 56 -11.14 9.08 -0.14
N GLY A 57 -10.79 7.81 -0.32
CA GLY A 57 -11.77 6.73 -0.42
C GLY A 57 -12.63 6.77 -1.68
N THR A 58 -12.26 7.53 -2.71
CA THR A 58 -12.97 7.54 -3.99
C THR A 58 -12.80 6.17 -4.65
N PHE A 59 -13.83 5.31 -4.53
CA PHE A 59 -13.93 3.93 -5.01
C PHE A 59 -13.07 2.90 -4.26
N ASP A 60 -13.61 2.24 -3.23
CA ASP A 60 -13.05 1.05 -2.56
C ASP A 60 -11.55 1.09 -2.21
N HIS A 61 -10.97 2.27 -2.06
CA HIS A 61 -9.56 2.47 -1.77
C HIS A 61 -9.39 2.93 -0.32
N GLN A 62 -8.65 2.16 0.48
CA GLN A 62 -8.23 2.59 1.82
C GLN A 62 -6.70 2.64 1.88
N CYS A 63 -6.18 3.67 2.53
CA CYS A 63 -4.77 3.75 2.91
C CYS A 63 -4.64 3.47 4.41
N LEU A 64 -3.78 2.51 4.75
CA LEU A 64 -3.41 2.18 6.12
C LEU A 64 -1.98 2.66 6.37
N ILE A 65 -1.74 3.25 7.54
CA ILE A 65 -0.44 3.81 7.91
C ILE A 65 0.04 3.19 9.22
N LEU A 66 1.34 2.92 9.28
CA LEU A 66 2.05 2.58 10.50
C LEU A 66 2.76 3.84 11.00
N ARG A 67 2.56 4.18 12.27
CA ARG A 67 3.23 5.29 12.91
C ARG A 67 4.40 4.80 13.76
N ALA A 68 5.47 5.58 13.78
CA ALA A 68 6.53 5.44 14.76
C ALA A 68 6.06 6.02 16.11
N ALA A 69 6.81 5.75 17.18
CA ALA A 69 6.54 6.35 18.49
C ALA A 69 6.61 7.89 18.48
N SER A 70 7.32 8.48 17.52
CA SER A 70 7.37 9.94 17.28
C SER A 70 6.08 10.52 16.68
N GLY A 71 5.16 9.66 16.20
CA GLY A 71 3.96 10.07 15.44
C GLY A 71 4.18 10.12 13.92
N ASP A 72 5.43 10.04 13.47
CA ASP A 72 5.78 10.04 12.04
C ASP A 72 5.29 8.78 11.33
N ILE A 73 5.02 8.89 10.04
CA ILE A 73 4.62 7.76 9.19
C ILE A 73 5.87 6.89 8.93
N ARG A 74 5.94 5.73 9.56
CA ARG A 74 6.98 4.70 9.35
C ARG A 74 6.77 3.94 8.04
N GLY A 75 5.51 3.77 7.64
CA GLY A 75 5.15 3.08 6.41
C GLY A 75 3.67 3.22 6.11
N TYR A 76 3.31 2.91 4.86
CA TYR A 76 1.93 2.95 4.41
C TYR A 76 1.67 1.85 3.37
N VAL A 77 0.42 1.42 3.33
CA VAL A 77 -0.09 0.47 2.34
C VAL A 77 -1.45 0.93 1.85
N SER A 78 -1.63 1.00 0.53
CA SER A 78 -2.93 1.27 -0.09
C SER A 78 -3.55 -0.03 -0.56
N LEU A 79 -4.80 -0.26 -0.18
CA LEU A 79 -5.55 -1.47 -0.49
C LEU A 79 -6.78 -1.11 -1.30
N ARG A 80 -7.21 -2.04 -2.15
CA ARG A 80 -8.44 -1.95 -2.90
C ARG A 80 -9.16 -3.28 -2.94
N GLU A 81 -10.47 -3.24 -2.87
CA GLU A 81 -11.29 -4.38 -3.26
C GLU A 81 -11.29 -4.48 -4.79
N LEU A 82 -11.21 -5.70 -5.32
CA LEU A 82 -11.33 -5.94 -6.76
C LEU A 82 -12.67 -6.58 -7.10
N ASN A 83 -13.12 -7.51 -6.28
CA ASN A 83 -14.37 -8.23 -6.43
C ASN A 83 -14.75 -8.87 -5.06
N ALA A 84 -15.74 -9.76 -5.06
CA ALA A 84 -16.20 -10.44 -3.86
C ALA A 84 -15.09 -11.20 -3.10
N THR A 85 -14.11 -11.77 -3.81
CA THR A 85 -13.08 -12.65 -3.23
C THR A 85 -11.69 -12.03 -3.14
N ASP A 86 -11.42 -11.01 -3.96
CA ASP A 86 -10.07 -10.52 -4.18
C ASP A 86 -9.89 -9.09 -3.69
N ALA A 87 -8.78 -8.89 -2.96
CA ALA A 87 -8.20 -7.60 -2.64
C ALA A 87 -6.86 -7.43 -3.37
N ARG A 88 -6.42 -6.18 -3.51
CA ARG A 88 -5.11 -5.87 -4.11
C ARG A 88 -4.39 -4.78 -3.34
N ILE A 89 -3.08 -4.99 -3.16
CA ILE A 89 -2.15 -3.94 -2.75
C ILE A 89 -1.81 -3.08 -3.97
N GLY A 90 -2.06 -1.78 -3.87
CA GLY A 90 -1.67 -0.79 -4.86
C GLY A 90 -0.23 -0.33 -4.65
N LEU A 91 -0.01 0.43 -3.58
CA LEU A 91 1.27 0.96 -3.14
C LEU A 91 1.60 0.38 -1.77
N LEU A 92 2.87 0.03 -1.57
CA LEU A 92 3.42 -0.38 -0.28
C LEU A 92 4.81 0.22 -0.19
N ALA A 93 5.06 1.02 0.84
CA ALA A 93 6.37 1.56 1.14
C ALA A 93 6.55 1.77 2.65
N GLY A 94 7.74 1.45 3.14
CA GLY A 94 8.10 1.58 4.55
C GLY A 94 9.42 0.87 4.80
N ARG A 95 10.48 1.63 5.08
CA ARG A 95 11.81 1.06 5.29
C ARG A 95 11.81 0.27 6.60
N GLY A 96 12.07 -1.04 6.53
CA GLY A 96 12.04 -1.91 7.70
C GLY A 96 10.64 -2.18 8.28
N ALA A 97 9.58 -1.87 7.54
CA ALA A 97 8.17 -2.12 7.94
C ALA A 97 7.43 -3.07 6.98
N GLY A 98 8.13 -3.73 6.04
CA GLY A 98 7.52 -4.54 4.99
C GLY A 98 6.67 -5.70 5.51
N ALA A 99 7.15 -6.42 6.54
CA ALA A 99 6.43 -7.53 7.15
C ALA A 99 5.14 -7.06 7.85
N GLU A 100 5.23 -6.00 8.64
CA GLU A 100 4.08 -5.38 9.34
C GLU A 100 3.05 -4.84 8.36
N LEU A 101 3.49 -4.20 7.26
CA LEU A 101 2.61 -3.71 6.20
C LEU A 101 1.92 -4.84 5.44
N MET A 102 2.60 -5.96 5.19
CA MET A 102 1.99 -7.13 4.59
C MET A 102 0.96 -7.76 5.52
N GLN A 103 1.26 -7.87 6.82
CA GLN A 103 0.30 -8.36 7.81
C GLN A 103 -0.93 -7.46 7.90
N THR A 104 -0.71 -6.14 7.90
CA THR A 104 -1.78 -5.14 7.86
C THR A 104 -2.71 -5.36 6.66
N ALA A 105 -2.13 -5.60 5.48
CA ALA A 105 -2.88 -5.86 4.27
C ALA A 105 -3.69 -7.17 4.31
N LEU A 106 -3.11 -8.23 4.86
CA LEU A 106 -3.80 -9.51 5.05
C LEU A 106 -4.96 -9.39 6.04
N ASN A 107 -4.75 -8.71 7.18
CA ASN A 107 -5.78 -8.48 8.18
C ASN A 107 -6.95 -7.65 7.60
N TRP A 108 -6.64 -6.63 6.80
CA TRP A 108 -7.65 -5.82 6.11
C TRP A 108 -8.48 -6.64 5.10
N ALA A 109 -7.84 -7.51 4.33
CA ALA A 109 -8.49 -8.40 3.38
C ALA A 109 -9.38 -9.42 4.11
N TYR A 110 -8.87 -9.98 5.19
CA TYR A 110 -9.59 -10.92 6.05
C TYR A 110 -10.85 -10.30 6.66
N ALA A 111 -10.75 -9.10 7.23
CA ALA A 111 -11.88 -8.39 7.85
C ALA A 111 -13.04 -8.11 6.85
N ARG A 112 -12.76 -8.19 5.55
CA ARG A 112 -13.72 -7.99 4.46
C ARG A 112 -14.14 -9.28 3.77
N GLY A 113 -13.80 -10.43 4.34
CA GLY A 113 -14.13 -11.75 3.80
C GLY A 113 -13.42 -12.08 2.48
N LYS A 114 -12.30 -11.42 2.16
CA LYS A 114 -11.53 -11.69 0.95
C LYS A 114 -10.67 -12.94 1.16
N THR A 115 -10.63 -13.80 0.16
CA THR A 115 -9.83 -15.05 0.17
C THR A 115 -8.47 -14.89 -0.51
N THR A 116 -8.32 -13.84 -1.32
CA THR A 116 -7.13 -13.64 -2.15
C THR A 116 -6.62 -12.22 -1.99
N LEU A 117 -5.34 -12.05 -1.65
CA LEU A 117 -4.65 -10.77 -1.68
C LEU A 117 -3.61 -10.78 -2.80
N ARG A 118 -3.79 -9.90 -3.78
CA ARG A 118 -2.89 -9.77 -4.93
C ARG A 118 -1.87 -8.66 -4.69
N TRP A 119 -0.60 -8.96 -4.86
CA TRP A 119 0.47 -7.97 -4.89
C TRP A 119 1.27 -8.09 -6.18
N ARG A 120 1.73 -6.95 -6.71
CA ARG A 120 2.62 -6.90 -7.88
C ARG A 120 3.81 -5.99 -7.59
N PRO A 121 4.92 -6.52 -7.06
CA PRO A 121 6.13 -5.75 -6.88
C PRO A 121 6.76 -5.38 -8.24
N ARG A 122 7.54 -4.29 -8.27
CA ARG A 122 8.16 -3.74 -9.50
C ARG A 122 9.07 -4.73 -10.24
N TRP A 123 9.65 -5.71 -9.55
CA TRP A 123 10.57 -6.68 -10.13
C TRP A 123 9.88 -7.91 -10.75
N ALA A 124 8.54 -8.03 -10.63
CA ALA A 124 7.81 -9.17 -11.18
C ALA A 124 7.74 -9.10 -12.72
N THR A 125 8.56 -9.90 -13.40
CA THR A 125 8.45 -10.20 -14.83
C THR A 125 7.49 -11.38 -15.07
N PRO A 126 6.47 -11.28 -15.95
CA PRO A 126 5.70 -12.46 -16.33
C PRO A 126 6.62 -13.48 -17.03
N PRO A 127 6.52 -14.80 -16.75
CA PRO A 127 5.32 -15.52 -16.29
C PRO A 127 5.36 -16.02 -14.84
N ARG A 128 6.33 -15.61 -14.01
CA ARG A 128 6.51 -16.15 -12.66
C ARG A 128 6.16 -15.10 -11.60
N LEU A 129 5.11 -15.40 -10.83
CA LEU A 129 4.61 -14.69 -9.65
C LEU A 129 3.84 -13.38 -9.92
N ASN A 130 2.55 -13.52 -10.21
CA ASN A 130 1.62 -12.75 -9.39
C ASN A 130 1.77 -13.33 -7.98
N ASP A 131 2.46 -12.64 -7.07
CA ASP A 131 2.45 -13.00 -5.66
C ASP A 131 1.00 -12.89 -5.17
N THR A 132 0.33 -14.03 -5.24
CA THR A 132 -1.06 -14.23 -4.89
C THR A 132 -1.02 -14.88 -3.53
N TYR A 133 -1.17 -14.07 -2.50
CA TYR A 133 -1.25 -14.57 -1.15
C TYR A 133 -2.67 -15.08 -0.95
N LYS A 134 -2.80 -16.38 -0.67
CA LYS A 134 -4.05 -16.90 -0.12
C LYS A 134 -4.21 -16.27 1.26
N VAL A 135 -5.33 -15.63 1.49
CA VAL A 135 -5.72 -15.17 2.82
C VAL A 135 -6.22 -16.44 3.54
N VAL A 136 -5.29 -17.14 4.19
CA VAL A 136 -5.60 -18.37 4.95
C VAL A 136 -5.62 -18.01 6.44
N ARG A 137 -6.63 -18.53 7.15
CA ARG A 137 -6.71 -18.48 8.60
C ARG A 137 -5.47 -19.18 9.18
N MET A 138 -4.65 -18.47 9.95
CA MET A 138 -3.72 -19.10 10.89
C MET A 138 -4.49 -19.57 12.12
#